data_AF-A0A147HRD7-F1
#
_entry.id   AF-A0A147HRD7-F1
#
_cell.length_a   1.000
_cell.length_b   1.000
_cell.length_c   1.000
_cell.angle_alpha   90.00
_cell.angle_beta   90.00
_cell.angle_gamma   90.00
#
_symmetry.space_group_name_H-M   'P 1'
#
loop_
_entity.id
_entity.type
_entity.pdbx_description
1 polymer ?
#
loop_
_entity_poly.entity_id
_entity_poly.type
_entity_poly.pdbx_seq_one_letter_code
_entity_poly.pdbx_strand_id
1 'polypeptide(L)' 'WVVYNGYADASKVPPGWRGWLCHNVDVAPSEEKYQPKAWQKPHIENQTGTANAYRPAGSQLSWGQRPAATGDYVSWTPGE' A
#
# COMPACT_ATOMS: atom_id res chain seq x y z
N TRP A 1 4.34 -20.77 12.11
CA TRP A 1 5.47 -19.88 12.46
C TRP A 1 6.28 -19.57 11.20
N VAL A 2 7.14 -18.55 11.22
CA VAL A 2 7.91 -18.12 10.04
C VAL A 2 9.28 -17.60 10.46
N VAL A 3 10.30 -17.83 9.63
CA VAL A 3 11.64 -17.25 9.77
C VAL A 3 11.80 -16.20 8.67
N TYR A 4 12.05 -14.95 9.05
CA TYR A 4 12.20 -13.85 8.10
C TYR A 4 13.61 -13.77 7.54
N ASN A 5 13.72 -13.39 6.26
CA ASN A 5 15.00 -12.96 5.69
C ASN A 5 15.22 -11.47 5.99
N GLY A 6 16.11 -11.18 6.94
CA GLY A 6 16.41 -9.81 7.39
C GLY A 6 15.45 -9.32 8.49
N TYR A 7 15.14 -8.02 8.48
CA TYR A 7 14.32 -7.41 9.53
C TYR A 7 12.93 -8.04 9.61
N ALA A 8 12.54 -8.50 10.80
CA ALA A 8 11.27 -9.16 11.04
C ALA A 8 10.15 -8.11 11.15
N ASP A 9 9.20 -8.18 10.22
CA ASP A 9 7.99 -7.38 10.22
C ASP A 9 6.82 -8.25 9.73
N ALA A 10 5.72 -8.28 10.49
CA ALA A 10 4.57 -9.12 10.19
C ALA A 10 3.90 -8.77 8.84
N SER A 11 4.04 -7.54 8.37
CA SER A 11 3.51 -7.09 7.09
C SER A 11 4.29 -7.60 5.88
N LYS A 12 5.49 -8.18 6.06
CA LYS A 12 6.26 -8.82 4.99
C LYS A 12 5.71 -10.18 4.57
N VAL A 13 4.76 -10.74 5.32
CA VAL A 13 4.13 -12.03 5.00
C VAL A 13 3.05 -11.80 3.94
N PRO A 14 3.16 -12.40 2.73
CA PRO A 14 2.15 -12.25 1.69
C PRO A 14 0.78 -12.79 2.12
N PRO A 15 -0.33 -12.33 1.52
CA PRO A 15 -1.69 -12.67 1.97
C PRO A 15 -1.98 -14.17 2.07
N GLY A 16 -1.54 -14.98 1.10
CA GLY A 16 -1.74 -16.43 1.14
C GLY A 16 -1.03 -17.07 2.34
N TRP A 17 0.26 -16.74 2.54
CA TRP A 17 1.04 -17.26 3.67
C TRP A 17 0.50 -16.76 5.01
N ARG A 18 0.00 -15.52 5.07
CA ARG A 18 -0.64 -14.95 6.25
C ARG A 18 -1.90 -15.74 6.63
N GLY A 19 -2.71 -16.14 5.65
CA GLY A 19 -3.90 -16.97 5.87
C GLY A 19 -3.56 -18.31 6.52
N TRP A 20 -2.59 -19.02 5.95
CA TRP A 20 -2.13 -20.31 6.50
C TRP A 20 -1.47 -20.16 7.87
N LEU A 21 -0.59 -19.17 8.02
CA LEU A 21 0.13 -18.90 9.26
C LEU A 21 -0.81 -18.56 10.42
N CYS A 22 -1.93 -17.90 10.13
CA CYS A 22 -2.96 -17.51 11.10
C CYS A 22 -4.07 -18.55 11.24
N HIS A 23 -3.94 -19.76 10.66
CA HIS A 23 -4.95 -20.83 10.72
C HIS A 23 -6.33 -20.42 10.16
N ASN A 24 -6.36 -19.49 9.21
CA ASN A 24 -7.59 -19.13 8.51
C ASN A 24 -7.88 -20.09 7.34
N VAL A 25 -6.86 -20.78 6.85
CA VAL A 25 -6.93 -21.80 5.79
C VAL A 25 -5.99 -22.95 6.13
N ASP A 26 -6.34 -24.16 5.70
CA ASP A 26 -5.58 -25.38 5.99
C ASP A 26 -4.44 -25.62 5.00
N VAL A 27 -4.60 -25.17 3.75
CA VAL A 27 -3.65 -25.43 2.65
C VAL A 27 -2.62 -24.33 2.58
N ALA A 28 -1.33 -24.70 2.46
CA ALA A 28 -0.27 -23.72 2.29
C ALA A 28 -0.21 -23.23 0.83
N PRO A 29 0.15 -21.96 0.56
CA PRO A 29 0.24 -21.44 -0.81
C PRO A 29 1.17 -22.23 -1.74
N SER A 30 2.16 -22.94 -1.19
CA SER A 30 3.05 -23.83 -1.95
C SER A 30 2.37 -25.06 -2.54
N GLU A 31 1.21 -25.45 -1.99
CA GLU A 31 0.42 -26.61 -2.41
C GLU A 31 -0.80 -26.19 -3.27
N GLU A 32 -1.01 -24.88 -3.43
CA GLU A 32 -2.07 -24.31 -4.24
C GLU A 32 -1.65 -24.11 -5.70
N LYS A 33 -2.63 -24.12 -6.61
CA LYS A 33 -2.45 -23.76 -8.03
C LYS A 33 -2.98 -22.35 -8.33
N TYR A 34 -2.81 -21.45 -7.37
CA TYR A 34 -3.33 -20.09 -7.47
C TYR A 34 -2.63 -19.32 -8.59
N GLN A 35 -3.42 -18.63 -9.43
CA GLN A 35 -2.90 -17.69 -10.42
C GLN A 35 -3.43 -16.29 -10.13
N PRO A 36 -2.54 -15.27 -10.03
CA PRO A 36 -2.97 -13.90 -9.81
C PRO A 36 -3.76 -13.38 -11.01
N LYS A 37 -4.80 -12.60 -10.73
CA LYS A 37 -5.63 -11.94 -11.76
C LYS A 37 -4.92 -10.69 -12.26
N ALA A 38 -5.20 -10.27 -13.49
CA ALA A 38 -4.54 -9.13 -14.14
C ALA A 38 -4.62 -7.80 -13.37
N TRP A 39 -5.66 -7.61 -12.57
CA TRP A 39 -5.87 -6.41 -11.76
C TRP A 39 -5.21 -6.47 -10.37
N GLN A 40 -4.65 -7.62 -9.97
CA GLN A 40 -4.03 -7.77 -8.67
C GLN A 40 -2.64 -7.17 -8.65
N LYS A 41 -2.38 -6.38 -7.60
CA LYS A 41 -1.06 -5.82 -7.35
C LYS A 41 -0.17 -6.84 -6.62
N PRO A 42 1.15 -6.82 -6.87
CA PRO A 42 2.08 -7.60 -6.06
C PRO A 42 2.03 -7.16 -4.60
N HIS A 43 2.38 -8.08 -3.70
CA HIS A 43 2.48 -7.78 -2.28
C HIS A 43 3.60 -6.76 -2.03
N ILE A 44 3.30 -5.77 -1.21
CA ILE A 44 4.24 -4.77 -0.70
C ILE A 44 4.02 -4.73 0.81
N GLU A 45 5.12 -4.72 1.57
CA GLU A 45 5.11 -4.60 3.02
C GLU A 45 4.61 -3.23 3.50
N ASN A 46 4.38 -3.08 4.80
CA ASN A 46 3.99 -1.79 5.37
C ASN A 46 5.15 -0.79 5.29
N GLN A 47 4.95 0.27 4.50
CA GLN A 47 5.95 1.32 4.30
C GLN A 47 5.81 2.50 5.29
N THR A 48 4.96 2.38 6.31
CA THR A 48 4.80 3.43 7.35
C THR A 48 6.15 3.78 7.97
N GLY A 49 6.42 5.08 8.13
CA GLY A 49 7.69 5.57 8.68
C GLY A 49 8.87 5.54 7.70
N THR A 50 8.69 5.08 6.46
CA THR A 50 9.72 5.13 5.41
C THR A 50 9.48 6.28 4.42
N ALA A 51 10.46 6.54 3.55
CA ALA A 51 10.33 7.51 2.47
C ALA A 51 9.21 7.16 1.46
N ASN A 52 8.86 5.87 1.34
CA ASN A 52 7.84 5.38 0.41
C ASN A 52 6.42 5.35 1.01
N ALA A 53 6.24 5.77 2.27
CA ALA A 53 4.93 5.77 2.92
C ALA A 53 3.88 6.49 2.06
N TYR A 54 2.69 5.89 1.92
CA TYR A 54 1.57 6.53 1.24
C TYR A 54 1.22 7.88 1.88
N ARG A 55 1.05 8.90 1.04
CA ARG A 55 0.64 10.24 1.44
C ARG A 55 -0.65 10.59 0.70
N PRO A 56 -1.76 10.84 1.40
CA PRO A 56 -3.00 11.22 0.74
C PRO A 56 -2.86 12.59 0.08
N ALA A 57 -3.69 12.84 -0.94
CA ALA A 57 -3.77 14.13 -1.60
C ALA A 57 -4.05 15.25 -0.57
N GLY A 58 -3.32 16.35 -0.68
CA GLY A 58 -3.40 17.47 0.27
C GLY A 58 -2.60 17.29 1.57
N SER A 59 -1.98 16.13 1.82
CA SER A 59 -1.02 16.01 2.92
C SER A 59 0.15 16.97 2.71
N GLN A 60 0.56 17.67 3.76
CA GLN A 60 1.75 18.52 3.75
C GLN A 60 3.04 17.75 3.42
N LEU A 61 3.04 16.45 3.70
CA LEU A 61 4.14 15.55 3.44
C LEU A 61 4.04 14.85 2.07
N SER A 62 3.03 15.19 1.25
CA SER A 62 2.88 14.64 -0.10
C SER A 62 3.83 15.32 -1.08
N TRP A 63 4.29 14.57 -2.08
CA TRP A 63 5.15 15.07 -3.15
C TRP A 63 4.31 15.78 -4.21
N GLY A 64 4.07 17.08 -4.01
CA GLY A 64 3.65 17.98 -5.07
C GLY A 64 2.14 18.05 -5.34
N GLN A 65 1.74 19.26 -5.74
CA GLN A 65 0.40 19.75 -6.00
C GLN A 65 -0.55 19.75 -4.79
N ARG A 66 -0.76 20.95 -4.24
CA ARG A 66 -1.94 21.21 -3.43
C ARG A 66 -3.17 20.85 -4.28
N PRO A 67 -4.18 20.16 -3.72
CA PRO A 67 -5.43 19.95 -4.43
C PRO A 67 -5.94 21.32 -4.91
N ALA A 68 -6.44 21.36 -6.15
CA ALA A 68 -7.04 22.57 -6.68
C ALA A 68 -8.18 23.00 -5.75
N ALA A 69 -8.39 24.31 -5.62
CA ALA A 69 -9.54 24.81 -4.89
C ALA A 69 -10.82 24.22 -5.51
N THR A 70 -11.64 23.54 -4.72
CA THR A 70 -12.90 22.93 -5.17
C THR A 70 -14.05 23.93 -5.28
N GLY A 71 -13.79 25.23 -5.05
CA GLY A 71 -14.80 26.27 -5.18
C GLY A 71 -14.87 26.83 -6.59
N ASP A 72 -16.06 27.27 -7.00
CA ASP A 72 -16.27 28.02 -8.25
C ASP A 72 -15.60 29.41 -8.24
N TYR A 73 -14.99 29.77 -7.10
CA TYR A 73 -14.29 31.03 -6.93
C TYR A 73 -12.95 31.02 -7.67
N VAL A 74 -12.83 31.91 -8.66
CA VAL A 74 -11.57 32.29 -9.28
C VAL A 74 -11.08 33.57 -8.61
N SER A 75 -9.86 33.53 -8.07
CA SER A 75 -9.23 34.72 -7.49
C SER A 75 -8.93 35.74 -8.58
N TRP A 76 -9.19 37.02 -8.31
CA TRP A 76 -8.82 38.09 -9.23
C TRP A 76 -7.29 38.28 -9.26
N THR A 77 -6.70 38.29 -10.45
CA THR A 77 -5.27 38.55 -10.69
C THR A 77 -5.11 39.91 -11.38
N PRO A 78 -4.46 40.91 -10.76
CA PRO A 78 -4.22 42.19 -11.43
C PRO A 78 -3.30 42.02 -12.65
N GLY A 79 -3.79 42.38 -13.84
CA GLY A 79 -2.99 42.42 -15.08
C GLY A 79 -3.17 41.22 -16.02
N GLU A 80 -4.08 40.30 -15.72
CA GLU A 80 -4.68 39.37 -16.71
C GLU A 80 -5.94 39.96 -17.35
#